data_AF-A0A2W5SP64-F1
#
_entry.id   AF-A0A2W5SP64-F1
#
_cell.length_a   1.000
_cell.length_b   1.000
_cell.length_c   1.000
_cell.angle_alpha   90.00
_cell.angle_beta   90.00
_cell.angle_gamma   90.00
#
_symmetry.space_group_name_H-M   'P 1'
#
loop_
_entity.id
_entity.type
_entity.pdbx_description
1 polymer ?
#
loop_
_entity_poly.entity_id
_entity_poly.type
_entity_poly.pdbx_seq_one_letter_code
_entity_poly.pdbx_strand_id
1 'polypeptide(L)'
;MHRRYSIHRDGDLLVEDLGPDGKPLEAEPVPPEERLPVEVVVMSADDVDSRAQLIDLLEMALGLETEGPESVGLKKREGSPLKVLS
;
A
#
# COMPACT_ATOMS: atom_id res chain seq x y z
N MET A 1 -20.28 4.66 4.71
CA MET A 1 -19.60 3.55 5.42
C MET A 1 -19.00 2.66 4.35
N HIS A 2 -17.69 2.49 4.35
CA HIS A 2 -17.00 1.63 3.39
C HIS A 2 -16.49 0.40 4.15
N ARG A 3 -16.43 -0.75 3.48
CA ARG A 3 -15.94 -2.00 4.08
C ARG A 3 -14.80 -2.54 3.24
N ARG A 4 -13.70 -2.93 3.89
CA ARG A 4 -12.60 -3.67 3.28
C ARG A 4 -12.73 -5.14 3.63
N TYR A 5 -12.63 -5.99 2.61
CA TYR A 5 -12.63 -7.44 2.75
C TYR A 5 -11.22 -7.92 2.42
N SER A 6 -10.59 -8.61 3.35
CA SER A 6 -9.22 -9.11 3.22
C SER A 6 -9.24 -10.63 3.42
N ILE A 7 -8.65 -11.39 2.50
CA ILE A 7 -8.50 -12.85 2.66
C ILE A 7 -7.09 -13.13 3.14
N HIS A 8 -6.99 -13.66 4.35
CA HIS A 8 -5.73 -13.99 4.97
C HIS A 8 -5.17 -15.30 4.40
N ARG A 9 -3.86 -15.53 4.58
CA ARG A 9 -3.16 -16.67 3.95
C ARG A 9 -3.63 -18.05 4.45
N ASP A 10 -4.22 -18.10 5.63
CA ASP A 10 -4.87 -19.28 6.24
C ASP A 10 -6.30 -19.52 5.72
N GLY A 11 -6.85 -18.61 4.91
CA GLY A 11 -8.18 -18.68 4.33
C GLY A 11 -9.24 -17.87 5.07
N ASP A 12 -8.88 -17.16 6.14
CA ASP A 12 -9.84 -16.38 6.92
C ASP A 12 -10.23 -15.08 6.22
N LEU A 13 -11.53 -14.77 6.27
CA LEU A 13 -12.08 -13.52 5.75
C LEU A 13 -12.17 -12.47 6.86
N LEU A 14 -11.38 -11.42 6.72
CA LEU A 14 -11.42 -10.22 7.56
C LEU A 14 -12.30 -9.16 6.93
N VAL A 15 -13.13 -8.52 7.76
CA VAL A 15 -14.00 -7.41 7.37
C VAL A 15 -13.71 -6.22 8.26
N GLU A 16 -13.26 -5.12 7.66
CA GLU A 16 -12.95 -3.88 8.37
C GLU A 16 -13.89 -2.76 7.94
N ASP A 17 -14.47 -2.05 8.90
CA ASP A 17 -15.23 -0.83 8.63
C ASP A 17 -14.25 0.36 8.44
N LEU A 18 -14.39 1.05 7.32
CA LEU A 18 -13.55 2.18 6.93
C LEU A 18 -14.30 3.52 7.09
N GLY A 19 -13.53 4.54 7.45
CA GLY A 19 -13.93 5.94 7.48
C GLY A 19 -14.02 6.56 6.08
N PRO A 20 -14.46 7.83 5.99
CA PRO A 20 -14.59 8.55 4.73
C PRO A 20 -13.26 8.80 4.00
N ASP A 21 -12.15 8.68 4.71
CA ASP A 21 -10.78 8.82 4.21
C ASP A 21 -10.16 7.48 3.76
N GLY A 22 -10.95 6.39 3.78
CA GLY A 22 -10.51 5.06 3.38
C GLY A 22 -9.65 4.34 4.41
N LYS A 23 -9.51 4.88 5.63
CA LYS A 23 -8.76 4.23 6.71
C LYS A 23 -9.67 3.40 7.61
N PRO A 24 -9.18 2.30 8.23
CA PRO A 24 -9.95 1.57 9.23
C PRO A 24 -10.35 2.46 10.39
N LEU A 25 -11.60 2.36 10.83
CA LEU A 25 -12.11 3.13 11.97
C LEU A 25 -11.48 2.66 13.30
N GLU A 26 -11.14 1.37 13.40
CA GLU A 26 -10.44 0.75 14.53
C GLU A 26 -9.25 -0.07 14.02
N ALA A 27 -8.15 0.59 13.68
CA ALA A 27 -6.94 -0.09 13.20
C ALA A 27 -6.21 -0.77 14.38
N GLU A 28 -6.26 -2.09 14.46
CA GLU A 28 -5.36 -2.83 15.34
C GLU A 28 -3.92 -2.77 14.81
N PRO A 29 -2.92 -2.50 15.67
CA PRO A 29 -1.53 -2.48 15.25
C PRO A 29 -1.06 -3.90 14.90
N VAL A 30 -0.81 -4.14 13.61
CA VAL A 30 -0.34 -5.44 13.10
C VAL A 30 1.20 -5.53 13.25
N PRO A 31 1.72 -6.56 13.94
CA PRO A 31 3.15 -6.78 14.07
C PRO A 31 3.79 -7.08 12.70
N PRO A 32 5.07 -6.70 12.46
CA PRO A 32 5.71 -6.79 11.15
C PRO A 32 5.62 -8.16 10.47
N GLU A 33 5.72 -9.23 11.24
CA GLU A 33 5.62 -10.63 10.84
C GLU A 33 4.22 -11.06 10.36
N GLU A 34 3.18 -10.34 10.76
CA GLU A 34 1.77 -10.60 10.40
C GLU A 34 1.23 -9.63 9.35
N ARG A 35 2.06 -8.68 8.89
CA ARG A 35 1.66 -7.76 7.82
C ARG A 35 1.44 -8.55 6.54
N LEU A 36 0.19 -8.61 6.11
CA LEU A 36 -0.16 -9.11 4.79
C LEU A 36 0.58 -8.32 3.70
N PRO A 37 0.89 -8.96 2.56
CA PRO A 37 1.34 -8.21 1.38
C PRO A 37 0.33 -7.11 1.09
N VAL A 38 0.81 -5.88 0.95
CA VAL A 38 -0.05 -4.71 0.73
C VAL A 38 -0.65 -4.84 -0.66
N GLU A 39 -1.95 -5.15 -0.73
CA GLU A 39 -2.70 -5.12 -1.97
C GLU A 39 -3.04 -3.67 -2.32
N VAL A 40 -2.49 -3.19 -3.44
CA VAL A 40 -2.78 -1.84 -3.97
C VAL A 40 -3.68 -1.99 -5.19
N VAL A 41 -4.92 -1.54 -5.06
CA VAL A 41 -5.87 -1.47 -6.17
C VAL A 41 -5.88 -0.05 -6.73
N VAL A 42 -5.38 0.13 -7.95
CA VAL A 42 -5.39 1.42 -8.65
C VAL A 42 -6.58 1.45 -9.61
N MET A 43 -7.51 2.38 -9.38
CA MET A 43 -8.59 2.65 -10.33
C MET A 43 -8.13 3.71 -11.33
N SER A 44 -8.25 3.41 -12.63
CA SER A 44 -7.94 4.34 -13.71
C SER A 44 -8.99 4.27 -14.83
N ALA A 45 -8.98 5.27 -15.72
CA ALA A 45 -9.82 5.24 -16.91
C ALA A 45 -9.30 4.19 -17.91
N ASP A 46 -10.20 3.61 -18.70
CA ASP A 46 -9.83 2.63 -19.74
C ASP A 46 -9.37 3.35 -21.02
N ASP A 47 -8.25 4.07 -20.90
CA ASP A 47 -7.58 4.76 -22.00
C ASP A 47 -6.08 4.43 -22.06
N VAL A 48 -5.47 4.77 -23.20
CA VAL A 48 -4.08 4.42 -23.50
C VAL A 48 -3.11 5.09 -22.53
N ASP A 49 -3.38 6.33 -22.13
CA ASP A 49 -2.51 7.10 -21.25
C ASP A 49 -2.52 6.53 -19.83
N SER A 50 -3.71 6.18 -19.33
CA SER A 50 -3.90 5.51 -18.04
C SER A 50 -3.23 4.14 -17.99
N ARG A 51 -3.25 3.41 -19.11
CA ARG A 51 -2.55 2.12 -19.23
C ARG A 51 -1.04 2.28 -19.22
N ALA A 52 -0.51 3.29 -19.90
CA ALA A 52 0.92 3.60 -19.90
C ALA A 52 1.41 3.94 -18.48
N GLN A 53 0.66 4.78 -17.75
CA GLN A 53 0.99 5.13 -16.36
C GLN A 53 0.98 3.91 -15.41
N LEU A 54 0.08 2.94 -15.62
CA LEU A 54 0.07 1.71 -14.84
C LEU A 54 1.33 0.87 -15.11
N ILE A 55 1.79 0.80 -16.37
CA ILE A 55 3.02 0.09 -16.73
C ILE A 55 4.23 0.76 -16.07
N ASP A 56 4.33 2.09 -16.16
CA ASP A 56 5.41 2.85 -15.51
C ASP A 56 5.45 2.58 -13.99
N LEU A 57 4.29 2.53 -13.33
CA LEU A 57 4.19 2.21 -11.92
C LEU A 57 4.68 0.79 -11.60
N LEU A 58 4.35 -0.19 -12.44
CA LEU A 58 4.81 -1.58 -12.27
C LEU A 58 6.32 -1.71 -12.47
N GLU A 59 6.90 -0.99 -13.44
CA GLU A 59 8.35 -0.97 -13.66
C GLU A 59 9.08 -0.33 -12.48
N MET A 60 8.54 0.76 -11.92
CA MET A 60 9.07 1.36 -10.69
C MET A 60 8.98 0.39 -9.50
N ALA A 61 7.86 -0.31 -9.33
CA ALA A 61 7.71 -1.29 -8.26
C ALA A 61 8.73 -2.43 -8.38
N LEU A 62 8.99 -2.90 -9.60
CA LEU A 62 10.02 -3.91 -9.87
C LEU A 62 11.42 -3.39 -9.55
N GLY A 63 11.79 -2.19 -10.03
CA GLY A 63 13.10 -1.59 -9.77
C GLY A 63 13.37 -1.39 -8.27
N LEU A 64 12.33 -1.03 -7.50
CA LEU A 64 12.39 -0.96 -6.04
C LEU A 64 12.74 -2.30 -5.40
N GLU A 65 12.15 -3.38 -5.88
CA GLU A 65 12.36 -4.74 -5.36
C GLU A 65 13.72 -5.31 -5.74
N THR A 66 14.16 -5.11 -6.99
CA THR A 66 15.36 -5.75 -7.53
C THR A 66 16.64 -4.95 -7.27
N GLU A 67 16.60 -3.63 -7.42
CA GLU A 67 17.77 -2.74 -7.43
C GLU A 67 17.76 -1.75 -6.27
N GLY A 68 16.66 -1.68 -5.53
CA GLY A 68 16.49 -0.80 -4.38
C GLY A 68 16.07 0.63 -4.78
N PRO A 69 15.72 1.47 -3.80
CA PRO A 69 15.01 2.73 -4.03
C PRO A 69 15.77 3.78 -4.84
N GLU A 70 17.10 3.75 -4.80
CA GLU A 70 17.94 4.67 -5.58
C GLU A 70 17.75 4.48 -7.10
N SER A 71 17.44 3.26 -7.55
CA SER A 71 17.25 2.91 -8.97
C SER A 71 16.03 3.58 -9.61
N VAL A 72 15.02 3.89 -8.81
CA VAL A 72 13.77 4.56 -9.23
C VAL A 72 13.75 6.03 -8.83
N GLY A 73 14.90 6.59 -8.46
CA GLY A 73 15.03 7.99 -8.04
C GLY A 73 14.45 8.29 -6.65
N LEU A 74 14.13 7.28 -5.84
CA LEU A 74 13.73 7.46 -4.45
C LEU A 74 14.97 7.47 -3.55
N LYS A 75 15.24 8.63 -2.94
CA LYS A 75 16.27 8.72 -1.90
C LYS A 75 15.73 8.24 -0.58
N LYS A 76 16.51 7.43 0.15
CA LYS A 76 16.23 7.12 1.54
C LYS A 76 16.14 8.44 2.32
N ARG A 77 14.94 8.84 2.78
CA ARG A 77 14.84 9.93 3.75
C ARG A 77 15.50 9.43 5.04
N GLU A 78 16.65 10.00 5.40
CA GLU A 78 17.18 9.86 6.75
C GLU A 78 16.12 10.40 7.72
N GLY A 79 15.44 9.47 8.40
CA GLY A 79 14.26 9.78 9.20
C GLY A 79 14.62 10.69 10.36
N SER A 80 14.00 11.87 10.41
CA SER A 80 13.78 12.50 11.71
C SER A 80 12.79 11.61 12.48
N PRO A 81 13.05 11.27 13.76
CA PRO A 81 12.11 10.48 14.53
C PRO A 81 10.76 11.18 14.54
N LEU A 82 9.71 10.46 14.16
CA LEU A 82 8.33 10.93 14.27
C LEU A 82 8.09 11.30 15.74
N LYS A 83 8.02 12.61 16.02
CA LYS A 83 7.53 13.10 17.30
C LYS A 83 6.06 12.74 17.38
N VAL A 84 5.77 11.54 17.88
CA VAL A 84 4.46 11.22 18.43
C VAL A 84 4.28 12.20 19.59
N LEU A 85 3.29 13.08 19.45
CA LEU A 85 2.97 14.12 20.43
C LEU A 85 2.73 13.46 21.78
N SER A 86 3.65 13.71 22.71
CA SER A 86 3.50 13.51 24.15
C SER A 86 2.44 14.43 24.72
#